data_AF-A0A954KFB7-F1
#
_entry.id   AF-A0A954KFB7-F1
#
_cell.length_a   1.000
_cell.length_b   1.000
_cell.length_c   1.000
_cell.angle_alpha   90.00
_cell.angle_beta   90.00
_cell.angle_gamma   90.00
#
_symmetry.space_group_name_H-M   'P 1'
#
loop_
_entity.id
_entity.type
_entity.pdbx_description
1 polymer ?
#
loop_
_entity_poly.entity_id
_entity_poly.type
_entity_poly.pdbx_seq_one_letter_code
_entity_poly.pdbx_strand_id
1 'polypeptide(L)' 'MQLAPEQQTGFLNRRTSLNNSPPGVERRQFKTAHNSDRPEVNELAEAVDQYKLRHRRRFITFDELFDVMSSLGYHR' A
#
# COMPACT_ATOMS: atom_id res chain seq x y z
N MET A 1 -42.46 4.31 28.64
CA MET A 1 -41.20 4.37 27.89
C MET A 1 -40.26 3.31 28.47
N GLN A 2 -40.21 2.10 27.88
CA GLN A 2 -39.21 1.10 28.29
C GLN A 2 -37.82 1.54 27.83
N LEU A 3 -36.86 1.60 28.76
CA LEU A 3 -35.45 1.89 28.48
C LEU A 3 -34.77 0.62 27.95
N ALA A 4 -34.00 0.76 26.86
CA ALA A 4 -33.24 -0.33 26.25
C ALA A 4 -32.13 -0.84 27.20
N PRO A 5 -31.80 -2.15 27.17
CA PRO A 5 -30.75 -2.69 28.04
C PRO A 5 -29.39 -2.12 27.65
N GLU A 6 -28.64 -1.64 28.64
CA GLU A 6 -27.27 -1.20 28.46
C GLU A 6 -26.37 -2.39 28.10
N GLN A 7 -25.80 -2.37 26.90
CA GLN A 7 -24.82 -3.38 26.50
C GLN A 7 -23.50 -3.10 27.23
N GLN A 8 -23.12 -4.00 28.13
CA GLN A 8 -21.81 -3.98 28.79
C GLN A 8 -20.72 -4.28 27.75
N THR A 9 -20.20 -3.24 27.12
CA THR A 9 -19.01 -3.33 26.27
C THR A 9 -17.78 -3.33 27.18
N GLY A 10 -17.32 -4.52 27.57
CA GLY A 10 -16.07 -4.67 28.32
C GLY A 10 -14.91 -3.96 27.61
N PHE A 11 -13.95 -3.45 28.37
CA PHE A 11 -12.78 -2.75 27.82
C PHE A 11 -12.01 -3.66 26.85
N LEU A 12 -12.18 -3.43 25.55
CA LEU A 12 -11.49 -4.15 24.48
C LEU A 12 -10.09 -3.55 24.28
N ASN A 13 -9.08 -4.14 24.92
CA ASN A 13 -7.69 -3.78 24.67
C ASN A 13 -7.24 -4.31 23.30
N ARG A 14 -7.40 -3.50 22.24
CA ARG A 14 -7.03 -3.87 20.86
C ARG A 14 -5.53 -4.10 20.63
N ARG A 15 -4.67 -3.81 21.61
CA ARG A 15 -3.20 -3.99 21.49
C ARG A 15 -2.77 -5.44 21.62
N THR A 16 -3.61 -6.32 22.15
CA THR A 16 -3.30 -7.76 22.27
C THR A 16 -3.59 -8.56 20.99
N SER A 17 -4.39 -8.01 20.07
CA SER A 17 -4.78 -8.69 18.83
C SER A 17 -3.73 -8.62 17.70
N LEU A 18 -2.59 -7.99 17.92
CA LEU A 18 -1.63 -7.63 16.87
C LEU A 18 -0.79 -8.79 16.31
N ASN A 19 -0.85 -10.00 16.87
CA ASN A 19 0.09 -11.07 16.54
C ASN A 19 -0.44 -12.16 15.59
N ASN A 20 -1.68 -12.03 15.07
CA ASN A 20 -2.23 -13.07 14.19
C ASN A 20 -2.07 -12.79 12.69
N SER A 21 -1.29 -11.78 12.30
CA SER A 21 -0.85 -11.67 10.90
C SER A 21 0.31 -12.66 10.67
N PRO A 22 0.24 -13.51 9.63
CA PRO A 22 1.30 -14.48 9.38
C PRO A 22 2.65 -13.76 9.21
N PRO A 23 3.72 -14.24 9.87
CA PRO A 23 5.06 -13.71 9.64
C PRO A 23 5.40 -13.88 8.16
N GLY A 24 5.74 -12.77 7.50
CA GLY A 24 6.03 -12.75 6.06
C GLY A 24 4.94 -12.16 5.16
N VAL A 25 3.76 -11.82 5.70
CA VAL A 25 2.82 -10.94 4.97
C VAL A 25 3.37 -9.52 5.03
N GLU A 26 4.15 -9.14 4.03
CA GLU A 26 4.55 -7.76 3.84
C GLU A 26 3.26 -6.92 3.72
N ARG A 27 2.95 -6.14 4.76
CA ARG A 27 1.94 -5.09 4.64
C ARG A 27 2.35 -4.28 3.43
N ARG A 28 1.47 -4.11 2.44
CA ARG A 28 1.66 -3.35 1.19
C ARG A 28 2.17 -1.93 1.44
N GLN A 29 3.42 -1.81 1.87
CA GLN A 29 4.06 -0.56 2.26
C GLN A 29 4.66 0.09 1.02
N PHE A 30 5.05 -0.73 0.05
CA PHE A 30 5.70 -0.30 -1.19
C PHE A 30 4.91 -0.68 -2.44
N LYS A 31 4.10 -1.76 -2.41
CA LYS A 31 3.27 -2.20 -3.53
C LYS A 31 1.84 -1.71 -3.45
N THR A 32 1.31 -1.21 -4.57
CA THR A 32 -0.14 -0.97 -4.75
C THR A 32 -0.76 -2.10 -5.59
N ALA A 33 -2.07 -2.33 -5.48
CA ALA A 33 -2.75 -3.23 -6.41
C ALA A 33 -2.91 -2.51 -7.76
N HIS A 34 -2.24 -3.02 -8.78
CA HIS A 34 -2.35 -2.52 -10.14
C HIS A 34 -3.25 -3.47 -10.93
N ASN A 35 -4.46 -3.01 -11.26
CA ASN A 35 -5.39 -3.70 -12.17
C ASN A 35 -5.80 -2.68 -13.24
N SER A 36 -4.85 -2.20 -14.02
CA SER A 36 -5.17 -1.40 -15.19
C SER A 36 -5.42 -2.30 -16.39
N ASP A 37 -6.42 -1.97 -17.19
CA ASP A 37 -6.69 -2.65 -18.46
C ASP A 37 -5.59 -2.39 -19.50
N ARG A 38 -4.75 -1.37 -19.27
CA ARG A 38 -3.65 -1.00 -20.17
C ARG A 38 -2.33 -1.63 -19.72
N PRO A 39 -1.65 -2.42 -20.58
CA PRO A 39 -0.41 -3.08 -20.20
C PRO A 39 0.71 -2.08 -19.88
N GLU A 40 0.78 -0.96 -20.62
CA GLU A 40 1.77 0.10 -20.39
C GLU A 40 1.70 0.67 -18.96
N VAL A 41 0.47 0.80 -18.43
CA VAL A 41 0.24 1.33 -17.08
C VAL A 41 0.71 0.33 -16.03
N ASN A 42 0.52 -0.97 -16.27
CA ASN A 42 0.98 -2.01 -15.35
C ASN A 42 2.51 -2.09 -15.30
N GLU A 43 3.19 -1.96 -16.44
CA GLU A 43 4.65 -1.91 -16.52
C GLU A 43 5.22 -0.71 -15.76
N LEU A 44 4.66 0.49 -15.99
CA LEU A 44 5.05 1.69 -15.25
C LEU A 44 4.84 1.52 -13.74
N ALA A 45 3.70 0.96 -13.35
CA ALA A 45 3.37 0.76 -11.96
C ALA A 45 4.31 -0.24 -11.26
N GLU A 46 4.73 -1.30 -11.96
CA GLU A 46 5.75 -2.22 -11.49
C GLU A 46 7.11 -1.55 -11.33
N ALA A 47 7.54 -0.76 -12.31
CA ALA A 47 8.80 -0.02 -12.25
C ALA A 47 8.83 0.97 -11.07
N VAL A 48 7.73 1.67 -10.82
CA VAL A 48 7.57 2.57 -9.67
C VAL A 48 7.68 1.81 -8.34
N ASP A 49 7.05 0.64 -8.23
CA ASP A 49 7.12 -0.16 -7.00
C ASP A 49 8.53 -0.72 -6.76
N GLN A 50 9.25 -1.13 -7.82
CA GLN A 50 10.65 -1.50 -7.73
C GLN A 50 11.53 -0.32 -7.29
N TYR A 51 11.26 0.88 -7.82
CA TYR A 51 11.95 2.10 -7.41
C TYR A 51 11.76 2.40 -5.92
N LYS A 52 10.51 2.34 -5.42
CA LYS A 52 10.17 2.52 -4.00
C LYS A 52 10.88 1.52 -3.10
N LEU A 53 10.91 0.24 -3.51
CA LEU A 53 11.59 -0.83 -2.77
C LEU A 53 13.10 -0.59 -2.69
N ARG A 54 13.74 -0.21 -3.80
CA ARG A 54 15.17 0.06 -3.87
C ARG A 54 15.56 1.24 -2.99
N HIS A 55 14.78 2.31 -3.00
CA HIS A 55 15.05 3.54 -2.26
C HIS A 55 14.46 3.54 -0.84
N ARG A 56 13.77 2.46 -0.44
CA ARG A 56 13.09 2.32 0.86
C ARG A 56 12.14 3.49 1.17
N ARG A 57 11.50 4.02 0.12
CA ARG A 57 10.59 5.17 0.20
C ARG A 57 9.15 4.73 -0.03
N ARG A 58 8.22 5.26 0.77
CA ARG A 58 6.79 4.96 0.62
C ARG A 58 6.10 5.80 -0.46
N PHE A 59 6.59 7.02 -0.68
CA PHE A 59 6.08 7.96 -1.70
C PHE A 59 7.22 8.34 -2.63
N ILE A 60 6.89 8.56 -3.91
CA ILE A 60 7.81 9.00 -4.97
C ILE A 60 7.53 10.47 -5.28
N THR A 61 8.56 11.27 -5.55
CA THR A 61 8.40 12.65 -6.04
C THR A 61 8.14 12.67 -7.56
N PHE A 62 7.76 13.83 -8.11
CA PHE A 62 7.57 13.95 -9.56
C PHE A 62 8.87 13.81 -10.35
N ASP A 63 9.99 14.30 -9.82
CA ASP A 63 11.31 14.12 -10.44
C ASP A 63 11.69 12.63 -10.49
N GLU A 64 11.51 11.92 -9.37
CA GLU A 64 11.79 10.49 -9.30
C GLU A 64 10.85 9.68 -10.23
N LEU A 65 9.59 10.09 -10.36
CA LEU A 65 8.65 9.48 -11.30
C LEU A 65 9.09 9.70 -12.75
N PHE A 66 9.60 10.89 -13.06
CA PHE A 66 10.14 11.20 -14.39
C PHE A 66 11.38 10.37 -14.71
N ASP A 67 12.27 10.15 -13.75
CA ASP A 67 13.42 9.26 -13.90
C ASP A 67 12.99 7.81 -14.21
N VAL A 68 11.96 7.32 -13.50
CA VAL A 68 11.38 5.98 -13.78
C VAL A 68 10.78 5.92 -15.18
N MET A 69 9.98 6.91 -15.59
CA MET A 69 9.40 6.97 -16.93
C MET A 69 10.48 7.03 -18.02
N SER A 70 11.53 7.83 -17.81
CA SER A 70 12.66 7.96 -18.72
C SER A 70 13.42 6.64 -18.85
N SER A 71 13.57 5.89 -17.75
CA SER A 71 14.23 4.58 -17.76
C SER A 71 13.48 3.51 -18.55
N LEU A 72 12.15 3.63 -18.65
CA LEU A 72 11.30 2.77 -19.49
C LEU A 72 11.31 3.23 -20.96
N GLY A 73 12.01 4.31 -21.29
CA GLY A 73 12.06 4.85 -22.63
C GLY A 73 10.82 5.67 -23.00
N TYR A 74 10.02 6.14 -22.03
CA TYR A 74 9.02 7.16 -22.32
C TYR A 74 9.71 8.52 -22.44
N HIS A 75 9.78 9.00 -23.67
CA HIS A 75 10.24 10.34 -24.01
C HIS A 75 9.14 11.03 -24.82
N ARG A 76 9.01 12.35 -24.65
CA ARG A 76 8.05 13.16 -25.41
C ARG A 76 8.67 13.65 -26.70
#